data_AF-A0A316PYT5-F1
#
_entry.id   AF-A0A316PYT5-F1
#
_cell.length_a   1.000
_cell.length_b   1.000
_cell.length_c   1.000
_cell.angle_alpha   90.00
_cell.angle_beta   90.00
_cell.angle_gamma   90.00
#
_symmetry.space_group_name_H-M   'P 1'
#
loop_
_entity.id
_entity.type
_entity.pdbx_description
1 polymer ?
#
loop_
_entity_poly.entity_id
_entity_poly.type
_entity_poly.pdbx_seq_one_letter_code
_entity_poly.pdbx_strand_id
1 'polypeptide(L)'
;MTLDEMCAAAARYSDRYDEFEKTLSGNSQNAEEWYEDDALHYFNVFRDGINEAYREVSRIQSMPDIYIPVNVDSDRQIALYDVRPAVYGVKELLNADRTEAIAYTFLTKEVLTVNVDPGTELTLYYHYIPDDLVFLNDEPVFSEAQVEPMVYICLAVARMWYSEKKFDFGNQWMSQYYSMLKNVRSSLRDHGRRRIPRRVFR
;
A
#
# COMPACT_ATOMS: atom_id res chain seq x y z
N MET A 1 -16.68 -8.96 -2.18
CA MET A 1 -17.17 -7.68 -2.70
C MET A 1 -16.48 -7.42 -4.02
N THR A 2 -17.23 -7.41 -5.12
CA THR A 2 -16.72 -7.07 -6.45
C THR A 2 -16.39 -5.59 -6.56
N LEU A 3 -15.67 -5.18 -7.61
CA LEU A 3 -15.37 -3.76 -7.88
C LEU A 3 -16.66 -2.93 -8.03
N ASP A 4 -17.66 -3.46 -8.74
CA ASP A 4 -18.96 -2.79 -8.91
C ASP A 4 -19.71 -2.61 -7.58
N GLU A 5 -19.67 -3.63 -6.71
CA GLU A 5 -20.25 -3.55 -5.37
C GLU A 5 -19.53 -2.51 -4.49
N MET A 6 -18.21 -2.38 -4.63
CA MET A 6 -17.42 -1.35 -3.94
C MET A 6 -17.74 0.06 -4.48
N CYS A 7 -17.87 0.24 -5.79
CA CYS A 7 -18.29 1.50 -6.40
C CYS A 7 -19.69 1.91 -5.93
N ALA A 8 -20.65 0.97 -5.94
CA ALA A 8 -22.00 1.22 -5.44
C ALA A 8 -22.04 1.51 -3.93
N ALA A 9 -21.16 0.87 -3.14
CA ALA A 9 -21.00 1.20 -1.73
C ALA A 9 -20.41 2.61 -1.54
N ALA A 10 -19.37 2.97 -2.29
CA ALA A 10 -18.77 4.31 -2.25
C ALA A 10 -19.79 5.41 -2.59
N ALA A 11 -20.59 5.20 -3.64
CA ALA A 11 -21.68 6.10 -4.01
C ALA A 11 -22.72 6.26 -2.90
N ARG A 12 -23.07 5.18 -2.18
CA ARG A 12 -23.98 5.24 -1.02
C ARG A 12 -23.38 6.00 0.14
N TYR A 13 -22.10 5.78 0.44
CA TYR A 13 -21.40 6.52 1.50
C TYR A 13 -21.18 7.99 1.16
N SER A 14 -21.31 8.38 -0.12
CA SER A 14 -21.23 9.76 -0.59
C SER A 14 -22.58 10.44 -0.83
N ASP A 15 -23.71 9.81 -0.48
CA ASP A 15 -25.09 10.26 -0.76
C ASP A 15 -25.44 10.43 -2.26
N ARG A 16 -24.72 9.77 -3.18
CA ARG A 16 -24.92 9.85 -4.64
C ARG A 16 -25.56 8.59 -5.29
N TYR A 17 -26.14 7.69 -4.49
CA TYR A 17 -26.69 6.43 -4.99
C TYR A 17 -27.76 6.61 -6.08
N ASP A 18 -28.65 7.59 -5.92
CA ASP A 18 -29.71 7.88 -6.89
C ASP A 18 -29.19 8.27 -8.28
N GLU A 19 -28.00 8.89 -8.37
CA GLU A 19 -27.38 9.28 -9.63
C GLU A 19 -26.83 8.06 -10.39
N PHE A 20 -26.41 7.03 -9.65
CA PHE A 20 -25.91 5.77 -10.19
C PHE A 20 -27.04 4.79 -10.56
N GLU A 21 -28.12 4.76 -9.78
CA GLU A 21 -29.26 3.88 -10.05
C GLU A 21 -30.14 4.38 -11.21
N LYS A 22 -30.29 5.70 -11.39
CA LYS A 22 -31.03 6.30 -12.52
C LYS A 22 -30.38 5.99 -13.87
N THR A 23 -29.07 5.82 -13.92
CA THR A 23 -28.32 5.49 -15.15
C THR A 23 -28.31 4.01 -15.47
N LEU A 24 -28.35 3.14 -14.46
CA LEU A 24 -28.49 1.69 -14.68
C LEU A 24 -29.89 1.26 -15.16
N SER A 25 -30.90 2.15 -15.10
CA SER A 25 -32.31 1.74 -15.13
C SER A 25 -33.21 2.32 -16.23
N GLY A 26 -32.79 3.18 -17.18
CA GLY A 26 -33.79 3.58 -18.20
C GLY A 26 -33.46 4.44 -19.41
N ASN A 27 -33.99 3.94 -20.54
CA ASN A 27 -34.43 4.57 -21.80
C ASN A 27 -34.89 6.04 -21.69
N SER A 28 -34.19 6.96 -22.37
CA SER A 28 -34.49 8.38 -22.53
C SER A 28 -33.47 9.06 -23.51
N GLN A 29 -33.78 9.04 -24.81
CA GLN A 29 -32.90 9.38 -25.95
C GLN A 29 -32.14 10.73 -25.99
N ASN A 30 -32.22 11.62 -25.00
CA ASN A 30 -31.39 12.84 -24.93
C ASN A 30 -31.00 13.26 -23.49
N ALA A 31 -31.71 12.78 -22.48
CA ALA A 31 -31.29 12.89 -21.08
C ALA A 31 -30.53 11.64 -20.62
N GLU A 32 -30.39 10.59 -21.43
CA GLU A 32 -29.47 9.49 -21.14
C GLU A 32 -28.03 9.94 -21.34
N GLU A 33 -27.66 10.53 -22.48
CA GLU A 33 -26.26 10.82 -22.79
C GLU A 33 -25.58 11.73 -21.74
N TRP A 34 -26.25 12.82 -21.32
CA TRP A 34 -25.67 13.74 -20.34
C TRP A 34 -25.55 13.11 -18.94
N TYR A 35 -26.47 12.23 -18.56
CA TYR A 35 -26.46 11.59 -17.25
C TYR A 35 -25.59 10.33 -17.23
N GLU A 36 -25.46 9.64 -18.37
CA GLU A 36 -24.54 8.52 -18.60
C GLU A 36 -23.10 9.00 -18.54
N ASP A 37 -22.76 10.15 -19.13
CA ASP A 37 -21.44 10.76 -19.03
C ASP A 37 -21.05 11.12 -17.59
N ASP A 38 -21.98 11.70 -16.82
CA ASP A 38 -21.77 12.04 -15.41
C ASP A 38 -21.63 10.78 -14.53
N ALA A 39 -22.48 9.77 -14.73
CA ALA A 39 -22.36 8.51 -13.99
C ALA A 39 -21.10 7.73 -14.36
N LEU A 40 -20.71 7.73 -15.64
CA LEU A 40 -19.47 7.14 -16.11
C LEU A 40 -18.27 7.89 -15.53
N HIS A 41 -18.35 9.23 -15.43
CA HIS A 41 -17.34 10.02 -14.73
C HIS A 41 -17.20 9.58 -13.26
N TYR A 42 -18.29 9.54 -12.49
CA TYR A 42 -18.24 9.12 -11.09
C TYR A 42 -17.76 7.69 -10.91
N PHE A 43 -18.21 6.77 -11.76
CA PHE A 43 -17.74 5.39 -11.76
C PHE A 43 -16.24 5.29 -12.03
N ASN A 44 -15.74 6.03 -13.02
CA ASN A 44 -14.30 6.07 -13.32
C ASN A 44 -13.51 6.65 -12.14
N VAL A 45 -13.99 7.73 -11.51
CA VAL A 45 -13.33 8.31 -10.33
C VAL A 45 -13.31 7.33 -9.15
N PHE A 46 -14.41 6.63 -8.89
CA PHE A 46 -14.45 5.61 -7.83
C PHE A 46 -13.55 4.43 -8.14
N ARG A 47 -13.60 3.90 -9.35
CA ARG A 47 -12.74 2.81 -9.81
C ARG A 47 -11.27 3.17 -9.66
N ASP A 48 -10.88 4.35 -10.14
CA ASP A 48 -9.48 4.79 -10.09
C ASP A 48 -9.02 4.99 -8.64
N GLY A 49 -9.89 5.54 -7.78
CA GLY A 49 -9.64 5.62 -6.34
C GLY A 49 -9.48 4.24 -5.68
N ILE A 50 -10.32 3.26 -6.02
CA ILE A 50 -10.21 1.88 -5.52
C ILE A 50 -8.91 1.22 -6.00
N ASN A 51 -8.56 1.38 -7.28
CA ASN A 51 -7.33 0.84 -7.86
C ASN A 51 -6.08 1.48 -7.24
N GLU A 52 -6.11 2.77 -6.95
CA GLU A 52 -5.02 3.46 -6.24
C GLU A 52 -4.87 2.93 -4.81
N ALA A 53 -5.97 2.78 -4.08
CA ALA A 53 -5.96 2.19 -2.74
C ALA A 53 -5.44 0.75 -2.79
N TYR A 54 -5.82 -0.02 -3.80
CA TYR A 54 -5.30 -1.37 -4.03
C TYR A 54 -3.79 -1.37 -4.23
N ARG A 55 -3.26 -0.52 -5.11
CA ARG A 55 -1.81 -0.45 -5.36
C ARG A 55 -1.06 -0.09 -4.08
N GLU A 56 -1.58 0.83 -3.28
CA GLU A 56 -0.97 1.23 -2.01
C GLU A 56 -1.01 0.12 -0.96
N VAL A 57 -2.16 -0.54 -0.80
CA VAL A 57 -2.33 -1.67 0.12
C VAL A 57 -1.49 -2.87 -0.32
N SER A 58 -1.48 -3.18 -1.61
CA SER A 58 -0.66 -4.25 -2.20
C SER A 58 0.81 -3.97 -1.94
N ARG A 59 1.29 -2.73 -2.14
CA ARG A 59 2.67 -2.35 -1.78
C ARG A 59 2.95 -2.59 -0.31
N ILE A 60 2.04 -2.22 0.59
CA ILE A 60 2.19 -2.43 2.03
C ILE A 60 2.24 -3.94 2.37
N GLN A 61 1.42 -4.77 1.73
CA GLN A 61 1.39 -6.22 1.93
C GLN A 61 2.60 -6.93 1.30
N SER A 62 3.04 -6.45 0.14
CA SER A 62 4.17 -6.96 -0.62
C SER A 62 5.47 -6.25 -0.24
N MET A 63 5.62 -5.77 1.00
CA MET A 63 6.92 -5.42 1.57
C MET A 63 7.49 -6.66 2.26
N PRO A 64 8.00 -7.66 1.52
CA PRO A 64 8.59 -8.81 2.13
C PRO A 64 9.84 -8.39 2.91
N ASP A 65 10.09 -9.23 3.89
CA ASP A 65 11.18 -9.14 4.81
C ASP A 65 12.38 -9.88 4.23
N ILE A 66 13.50 -9.16 4.07
CA ILE A 66 14.76 -9.73 3.58
C ILE A 66 15.84 -9.63 4.64
N TYR A 67 16.66 -10.67 4.70
CA TYR A 67 17.94 -10.70 5.40
C TYR A 67 19.05 -10.74 4.36
N ILE A 68 19.87 -9.70 4.28
CA ILE A 68 21.05 -9.65 3.41
C ILE A 68 22.32 -9.39 4.22
N PRO A 69 23.42 -10.11 3.92
CA PRO A 69 24.71 -9.79 4.51
C PRO A 69 25.21 -8.44 3.97
N VAL A 70 25.72 -7.61 4.88
CA VAL A 70 26.32 -6.31 4.57
C VAL A 70 27.64 -6.20 5.32
N ASN A 71 28.63 -5.56 4.70
CA ASN A 71 29.93 -5.36 5.32
C ASN A 71 30.05 -3.93 5.83
N VAL A 72 30.63 -3.80 7.02
CA VAL A 72 30.99 -2.50 7.60
C VAL A 72 32.24 -2.00 6.87
N ASP A 73 32.16 -0.80 6.30
CA ASP A 73 33.30 -0.18 5.60
C ASP A 73 34.36 0.37 6.58
N SER A 74 35.42 0.96 6.02
CA SER A 74 36.54 1.53 6.80
C SER A 74 36.11 2.63 7.77
N ASP A 75 35.02 3.34 7.49
CA ASP A 75 34.52 4.47 8.27
C ASP A 75 33.42 4.04 9.26
N ARG A 76 33.26 2.72 9.45
CA ARG A 76 32.21 2.10 10.27
C ARG A 76 30.79 2.41 9.77
N GLN A 77 30.65 2.48 8.45
CA GLN A 77 29.40 2.77 7.78
C GLN A 77 28.92 1.58 6.94
N ILE A 78 27.63 1.61 6.63
CA ILE A 78 26.98 0.68 5.71
C ILE A 78 26.22 1.52 4.69
N ALA A 79 26.64 1.44 3.44
CA ALA A 79 25.97 2.06 2.30
C ALA A 79 24.74 1.23 1.89
N LEU A 80 23.54 1.79 2.10
CA LEU A 80 22.28 1.14 1.75
C LEU A 80 21.98 1.17 0.24
N TYR A 81 22.56 2.12 -0.50
CA TYR A 81 22.35 2.26 -1.95
C TYR A 81 22.98 1.10 -2.76
N ASP A 82 23.95 0.39 -2.19
CA ASP A 82 24.58 -0.79 -2.79
C ASP A 82 23.78 -2.09 -2.52
N VAL A 83 22.80 -2.05 -1.62
CA VAL A 83 21.98 -3.21 -1.26
C VAL A 83 20.90 -3.44 -2.31
N ARG A 84 20.81 -4.68 -2.81
CA ARG A 84 19.80 -5.10 -3.79
C ARG A 84 18.96 -6.26 -3.24
N PRO A 85 17.62 -6.18 -3.26
CA PRO A 85 16.78 -5.07 -3.74
C PRO A 85 16.85 -3.81 -2.86
N ALA A 86 16.44 -2.65 -3.40
CA ALA A 86 16.61 -1.36 -2.74
C ALA A 86 15.91 -1.30 -1.37
N VAL A 87 16.61 -0.73 -0.39
CA VAL A 87 16.13 -0.64 1.00
C VAL A 87 15.04 0.42 1.10
N TYR A 88 13.83 0.03 1.53
CA TYR A 88 12.75 0.96 1.82
C TYR A 88 12.65 1.30 3.30
N GLY A 89 12.89 0.32 4.18
CA GLY A 89 12.87 0.53 5.62
C GLY A 89 13.70 -0.51 6.37
N VAL A 90 14.73 -0.04 7.07
CA VAL A 90 15.53 -0.90 7.96
C VAL A 90 14.72 -1.22 9.20
N LYS A 91 14.53 -2.51 9.48
CA LYS A 91 13.90 -2.97 10.72
C LYS A 91 14.93 -3.14 11.82
N GLU A 92 16.01 -3.82 11.47
CA GLU A 92 17.03 -4.21 12.42
C GLU A 92 18.35 -4.46 11.70
N LEU A 93 19.44 -4.25 12.41
CA LEU A 93 20.75 -4.70 12.00
C LEU A 93 21.19 -5.76 12.99
N LEU A 94 21.62 -6.92 12.51
CA LEU A 94 21.98 -8.06 13.34
C LEU A 94 23.44 -8.43 13.11
N ASN A 95 24.04 -9.16 14.05
CA ASN A 95 25.31 -9.85 13.80
C ASN A 95 25.17 -10.89 12.66
N ALA A 96 26.29 -11.40 12.14
CA ALA A 96 26.32 -12.39 11.05
C ALA A 96 25.42 -13.62 11.34
N ASP A 97 25.39 -14.07 12.60
CA ASP A 97 24.61 -15.23 13.05
C ASP A 97 23.12 -14.94 13.28
N ARG A 98 22.67 -13.69 13.17
CA ARG A 98 21.29 -13.23 13.38
C ARG A 98 20.75 -13.48 14.80
N THR A 99 21.63 -13.44 15.79
CA THR A 99 21.31 -13.70 17.20
C THR A 99 21.22 -12.44 18.04
N GLU A 100 21.94 -11.38 17.66
CA GLU A 100 22.05 -10.14 18.44
C GLU A 100 21.82 -8.93 17.55
N ALA A 101 21.07 -7.96 18.09
CA ALA A 101 20.80 -6.68 17.44
C ALA A 101 21.95 -5.71 17.65
N ILE A 102 22.45 -5.13 16.56
CA ILE A 102 23.50 -4.13 16.54
C ILE A 102 22.86 -2.75 16.45
N ALA A 103 23.21 -1.89 17.40
CA ALA A 103 22.76 -0.51 17.38
C ALA A 103 23.37 0.25 16.18
N TYR A 104 22.55 1.04 15.51
CA TYR A 104 22.95 1.86 14.38
C TYR A 104 22.29 3.25 14.46
N THR A 105 22.90 4.22 13.78
CA THR A 105 22.33 5.55 13.55
C THR A 105 22.33 5.86 12.06
N PHE A 106 21.39 6.68 11.60
CA PHE A 106 21.40 7.17 10.22
C PHE A 106 22.31 8.40 10.13
N LEU A 107 23.36 8.32 9.31
CA LEU A 107 24.13 9.50 8.91
C LEU A 107 23.39 10.27 7.82
N THR A 108 22.85 9.54 6.86
CA THR A 108 21.92 10.04 5.84
C THR A 108 20.77 9.04 5.68
N LYS A 109 19.79 9.34 4.82
CA LYS A 109 18.71 8.40 4.50
C LYS A 109 19.22 7.08 3.85
N GLU A 110 20.46 7.05 3.34
CA GLU A 110 21.03 5.91 2.59
C GLU A 110 22.31 5.36 3.22
N VAL A 111 22.72 5.86 4.39
CA VAL A 111 23.97 5.45 5.05
C VAL A 111 23.73 5.26 6.54
N LEU A 112 24.03 4.07 7.02
CA LEU A 112 24.04 3.74 8.45
C LEU A 112 25.44 3.90 9.02
N THR A 113 25.54 4.35 10.26
CA THR A 113 26.75 4.32 11.07
C THR A 113 26.58 3.31 12.19
N VAL A 114 27.59 2.47 12.41
CA VAL A 114 27.56 1.38 13.40
C VAL A 114 28.80 1.45 14.29
N ASN A 115 28.70 0.91 15.51
CA ASN A 115 29.85 0.83 16.42
C ASN A 115 30.44 -0.58 16.46
N VAL A 116 30.85 -1.06 15.28
CA VAL A 116 31.48 -2.38 15.07
C VAL A 116 32.75 -2.18 14.27
N ASP A 117 33.71 -3.10 14.38
CA ASP A 117 34.98 -3.00 13.67
C ASP A 117 34.81 -3.07 12.15
N PRO A 118 35.56 -2.26 11.37
CA PRO A 118 35.57 -2.34 9.91
C PRO A 118 35.85 -3.75 9.39
N GLY A 119 35.18 -4.11 8.29
CA GLY A 119 35.26 -5.44 7.69
C GLY A 119 34.42 -6.50 8.39
N THR A 120 33.72 -6.16 9.47
CA THR A 120 32.77 -7.09 10.10
C THR A 120 31.54 -7.27 9.20
N GLU A 121 31.17 -8.53 8.97
CA GLU A 121 29.92 -8.88 8.28
C GLU A 121 28.76 -8.82 9.28
N LEU A 122 27.70 -8.11 8.89
CA LEU A 122 26.45 -7.97 9.62
C LEU A 122 25.29 -8.45 8.73
N THR A 123 24.15 -8.76 9.33
CA THR A 123 22.93 -9.04 8.57
C THR A 123 21.97 -7.86 8.66
N LEU A 124 21.66 -7.23 7.54
CA LEU A 124 20.62 -6.22 7.44
C LEU A 124 19.25 -6.91 7.31
N TYR A 125 18.34 -6.62 8.24
CA TYR A 125 16.94 -7.02 8.19
C TYR A 125 16.07 -5.82 7.79
N TYR A 126 15.47 -5.87 6.61
CA TYR A 126 14.78 -4.71 6.04
C TYR A 126 13.59 -5.10 5.14
N HIS A 127 12.74 -4.10 4.89
CA HIS A 127 11.70 -4.13 3.87
C HIS A 127 12.23 -3.60 2.55
N TYR A 128 11.96 -4.30 1.46
CA TYR A 128 12.08 -3.74 0.11
C TYR A 128 10.71 -3.58 -0.53
N ILE A 129 10.61 -2.66 -1.47
CA ILE A 129 9.47 -2.57 -2.39
C ILE A 129 9.85 -3.34 -3.65
N PRO A 130 9.16 -4.43 -4.01
CA PRO A 130 9.37 -5.06 -5.30
C PRO A 130 9.07 -4.04 -6.39
N ASP A 131 10.04 -3.83 -7.28
CA ASP A 131 9.97 -2.78 -8.31
C ASP A 131 8.78 -2.94 -9.26
N ASP A 132 8.14 -4.11 -9.32
CA ASP A 132 7.16 -4.39 -10.34
C ASP A 132 5.87 -5.01 -9.76
N LEU A 133 4.83 -4.18 -9.67
CA LEU A 133 3.44 -4.65 -9.87
C LEU A 133 3.17 -5.02 -11.34
N VAL A 134 4.20 -5.04 -12.21
CA VAL A 134 4.13 -5.23 -13.67
C VAL A 134 3.54 -6.57 -14.10
N PHE A 135 3.42 -7.55 -13.19
CA PHE A 135 2.90 -8.89 -13.50
C PHE A 135 1.62 -9.27 -12.74
N LEU A 136 1.09 -8.39 -11.90
CA LEU A 136 -0.29 -8.53 -11.46
C LEU A 136 -1.11 -7.81 -12.53
N ASN A 137 -1.88 -8.57 -13.32
CA ASN A 137 -2.94 -8.00 -14.14
C ASN A 137 -3.61 -6.88 -13.34
N ASP A 138 -3.99 -5.76 -13.96
CA ASP A 138 -4.83 -4.70 -13.33
C ASP A 138 -6.20 -5.25 -12.85
N GLU A 139 -6.39 -6.56 -12.83
CA GLU A 139 -7.48 -7.26 -12.20
C GLU A 139 -7.28 -7.29 -10.67
N PRO A 140 -8.25 -6.78 -9.90
CA PRO A 140 -8.19 -6.82 -8.45
C PRO A 140 -8.19 -8.28 -7.97
N VAL A 141 -7.04 -8.76 -7.49
CA VAL A 141 -6.97 -10.04 -6.78
C VAL A 141 -7.40 -9.78 -5.34
N PHE A 142 -8.71 -9.94 -5.09
CA PHE A 142 -9.33 -9.76 -3.79
C PHE A 142 -8.81 -10.78 -2.77
N SER A 143 -7.70 -10.49 -2.08
CA SER A 143 -7.42 -11.18 -0.82
C SER A 143 -8.19 -10.48 0.32
N GLU A 144 -9.52 -10.69 0.33
CA GLU A 144 -10.46 -10.12 1.33
C GLU A 144 -10.06 -10.42 2.79
N ALA A 145 -9.18 -11.40 3.00
CA ALA A 145 -8.82 -11.89 4.31
C ALA A 145 -8.03 -10.88 5.18
N GLN A 146 -7.52 -9.78 4.63
CA GLN A 146 -6.58 -8.90 5.37
C GLN A 146 -6.90 -7.40 5.36
N VAL A 147 -7.74 -6.91 4.45
CA VAL A 147 -8.01 -5.47 4.30
C VAL A 147 -9.51 -5.24 4.19
N GLU A 148 -10.04 -4.40 5.07
CA GLU A 148 -11.48 -4.12 5.09
C GLU A 148 -11.91 -3.33 3.85
N PRO A 149 -13.06 -3.65 3.23
CA PRO A 149 -13.61 -2.94 2.08
C PRO A 149 -13.66 -1.41 2.24
N MET A 150 -13.81 -0.96 3.49
CA MET A 150 -13.90 0.46 3.84
C MET A 150 -12.64 1.25 3.50
N VAL A 151 -11.46 0.62 3.53
CA VAL A 151 -10.19 1.28 3.12
C VAL A 151 -10.29 1.80 1.69
N TYR A 152 -10.82 0.99 0.77
CA TYR A 152 -10.93 1.34 -0.64
C TYR A 152 -12.03 2.40 -0.87
N ILE A 153 -13.17 2.22 -0.18
CA ILE A 153 -14.31 3.14 -0.23
C ILE A 153 -13.91 4.56 0.19
N CYS A 154 -13.12 4.72 1.26
CA CYS A 154 -12.72 6.05 1.73
C CYS A 154 -11.90 6.84 0.69
N LEU A 155 -10.96 6.19 -0.01
CA LEU A 155 -10.18 6.88 -1.04
C LEU A 155 -11.04 7.25 -2.25
N ALA A 156 -11.93 6.34 -2.65
CA ALA A 156 -12.86 6.56 -3.76
C ALA A 156 -13.77 7.79 -3.50
N VAL A 157 -14.39 7.86 -2.32
CA VAL A 157 -15.24 8.99 -1.91
C VAL A 157 -14.43 10.29 -1.80
N ALA A 158 -13.20 10.23 -1.27
CA ALA A 158 -12.31 11.39 -1.26
C ALA A 158 -12.09 11.92 -2.68
N ARG A 159 -11.61 11.07 -3.61
CA ARG A 159 -11.30 11.43 -5.00
C ARG A 159 -12.50 12.08 -5.70
N MET A 160 -13.71 11.57 -5.46
CA MET A 160 -14.96 12.16 -5.96
C MET A 160 -15.15 13.60 -5.44
N TRP A 161 -15.02 13.83 -4.14
CA TRP A 161 -15.16 15.18 -3.60
C TRP A 161 -14.04 16.13 -4.09
N TYR A 162 -12.83 15.64 -4.31
CA TYR A 162 -11.77 16.44 -4.93
C TYR A 162 -12.04 16.76 -6.40
N SER A 163 -12.59 15.83 -7.19
CA SER A 163 -12.93 16.12 -8.60
C SER A 163 -14.01 17.19 -8.70
N GLU A 164 -14.94 17.22 -7.74
CA GLU A 164 -15.94 18.28 -7.57
C GLU A 164 -15.41 19.56 -6.90
N LYS A 165 -14.10 19.63 -6.58
CA LYS A 165 -13.47 20.76 -5.87
C LYS A 165 -14.06 21.04 -4.47
N LYS A 166 -14.67 20.04 -3.84
CA LYS A 166 -15.22 20.07 -2.48
C LYS A 166 -14.18 19.56 -1.47
N PHE A 167 -13.11 20.33 -1.32
CA PHE A 167 -11.91 19.93 -0.59
C PHE A 167 -12.15 19.57 0.88
N ASP A 168 -13.05 20.24 1.58
CA ASP A 168 -13.30 19.97 3.01
C ASP A 168 -13.83 18.55 3.23
N PHE A 169 -14.79 18.13 2.40
CA PHE A 169 -15.30 16.76 2.39
C PHE A 169 -14.23 15.76 1.94
N GLY A 170 -13.48 16.09 0.89
CA GLY A 170 -12.38 15.25 0.41
C GLY A 170 -11.31 15.01 1.48
N ASN A 171 -10.89 16.05 2.20
CA ASN A 171 -9.88 15.99 3.26
C ASN A 171 -10.32 15.06 4.41
N GLN A 172 -11.60 15.12 4.80
CA GLN A 172 -12.14 14.25 5.85
C GLN A 172 -12.02 12.77 5.46
N TRP A 173 -12.43 12.43 4.23
CA TRP A 173 -12.34 11.06 3.71
C TRP A 173 -10.91 10.60 3.49
N MET A 174 -9.99 11.48 3.06
CA MET A 174 -8.56 11.17 3.00
C MET A 174 -7.98 10.89 4.37
N SER A 175 -8.37 11.66 5.39
CA SER A 175 -7.93 11.44 6.77
C SER A 175 -8.38 10.06 7.27
N GLN A 176 -9.64 9.69 7.00
CA GLN A 176 -10.17 8.37 7.33
C GLN A 176 -9.44 7.26 6.57
N TYR A 177 -9.20 7.43 5.27
CA TYR A 177 -8.41 6.52 4.46
C TYR A 177 -7.03 6.26 5.07
N TYR A 178 -6.26 7.30 5.40
CA TYR A 178 -4.94 7.16 6.01
C TYR A 178 -4.99 6.52 7.39
N SER A 179 -6.02 6.82 8.18
CA SER A 179 -6.25 6.18 9.49
C SER A 179 -6.46 4.68 9.35
N MET A 180 -7.29 4.26 8.40
CA MET A 180 -7.55 2.84 8.15
C MET A 180 -6.32 2.14 7.55
N LEU A 181 -5.57 2.80 6.67
CA LEU A 181 -4.28 2.28 6.16
C LEU A 181 -3.29 1.99 7.28
N LYS A 182 -3.26 2.83 8.32
CA LYS A 182 -2.39 2.62 9.49
C LYS A 182 -2.77 1.34 10.24
N ASN A 183 -4.06 1.02 10.32
CA ASN A 183 -4.54 -0.22 10.94
C ASN A 183 -4.15 -1.47 10.12
N VAL A 184 -4.17 -1.37 8.79
CA VAL A 184 -3.63 -2.43 7.92
C VAL A 184 -2.14 -2.66 8.25
N ARG A 185 -1.34 -1.59 8.32
CA ARG A 185 0.09 -1.67 8.68
C ARG A 185 0.31 -2.29 10.07
N SER A 186 -0.51 -1.98 11.06
CA SER A 186 -0.38 -2.56 12.41
C SER A 186 -0.76 -4.04 12.43
N SER A 187 -1.86 -4.42 11.77
CA SER A 187 -2.30 -5.82 11.71
C SER A 187 -1.23 -6.72 11.06
N LEU A 188 -0.54 -6.23 10.02
CA LEU A 188 0.60 -6.92 9.40
C LEU A 188 1.80 -7.05 10.32
N ARG A 189 2.07 -6.06 11.20
CA ARG A 189 3.12 -6.19 12.24
C ARG A 189 2.77 -7.28 13.25
N ASP A 190 1.51 -7.37 13.65
CA ASP A 190 1.04 -8.37 14.62
C ASP A 190 0.98 -9.78 14.01
N HIS A 191 0.63 -9.89 12.73
CA HIS A 191 0.55 -11.16 11.99
C HIS A 191 1.89 -11.59 11.38
N GLY A 192 2.86 -10.68 11.24
CA GLY A 192 4.23 -10.94 10.78
C GLY A 192 5.06 -11.83 11.70
N ARG A 193 4.51 -12.23 12.87
CA ARG A 193 5.07 -13.31 13.70
C ARG A 193 4.65 -14.71 13.24
N ARG A 194 3.74 -14.86 12.28
CA ARG A 194 3.45 -16.17 11.68
C ARG A 194 4.50 -16.48 10.63
N ARG A 195 5.54 -17.19 11.06
CA ARG A 195 6.53 -17.87 10.22
C ARG A 195 5.83 -18.44 8.98
N ILE A 196 6.18 -17.93 7.79
CA ILE A 196 5.90 -18.63 6.54
C ILE A 196 6.50 -20.03 6.70
N PRO A 197 5.72 -21.12 6.59
CA PRO A 197 6.28 -22.46 6.67
C PRO A 197 7.28 -22.59 5.52
N ARG A 198 8.57 -22.72 5.88
CA ARG A 198 9.64 -23.03 4.93
C ARG A 198 9.24 -24.34 4.23
N ARG A 199 8.71 -24.25 3.00
CA ARG A 199 8.70 -25.41 2.12
C ARG A 199 10.16 -25.72 1.85
N VAL A 200 10.60 -26.87 2.35
CA VAL A 200 11.87 -27.47 1.97
C VAL A 200 11.71 -27.80 0.48
N PHE A 201 12.36 -27.04 -0.39
CA PHE A 201 12.57 -27.51 -1.76
C PHE A 201 13.29 -28.86 -1.65
N ARG A 202 12.61 -29.91 -2.08
CA ARG A 202 13.19 -31.23 -2.28
C ARG A 202 13.80 -31.29 -3.67
#